data_AF-A0A820XXN5-F1
#
_entry.id   AF-A0A820XXN5-F1
#
_cell.length_a   1.000
_cell.length_b   1.000
_cell.length_c   1.000
_cell.angle_alpha   90.00
_cell.angle_beta   90.00
_cell.angle_gamma   90.00
#
_symmetry.space_group_name_H-M   'P 1'
#
loop_
_entity.id
_entity.type
_entity.pdbx_description
1 polymer ?
#
loop_
_entity_poly.entity_id
_entity_poly.type
_entity_poly.pdbx_seq_one_letter_code
_entity_poly.pdbx_strand_id
1 'polypeptide(L)'
;AKVIAKKLYEAGEGSPGIDYETFIKIFTHDAFSQLSAIFDMYEDKYGRPIQVAIEHEFQGKIEIECFQDMVEYVRLPSGYLAKVIRQALDKTPIDYVTLSRTIIGHEEKDLREIGLEYSKIYDETLDQTINSRVDILEIKRLLILIITHGHDITDDNNGQVHFDHSYGNNSTSAGSITQAAQPPTTTNGMRRNLSHEAFDKVVSVFKTMRTH
;
A
#
# COMPACT_ATOMS: atom_id res chain seq x y z
N ALA A 1 -4.64 0.57 -28.95
CA ALA A 1 -5.85 -0.11 -28.47
C ALA A 1 -6.32 -1.24 -29.40
N LYS A 2 -7.06 -1.02 -30.50
CA LYS A 2 -7.73 -2.08 -31.30
C LYS A 2 -6.85 -3.27 -31.73
N VAL A 3 -5.62 -3.03 -32.18
CA VAL A 3 -4.68 -4.09 -32.55
C VAL A 3 -4.25 -4.92 -31.35
N ILE A 4 -4.03 -4.28 -30.19
CA ILE A 4 -3.59 -4.94 -28.96
C ILE A 4 -4.75 -5.71 -28.32
N ALA A 5 -5.97 -5.15 -28.32
CA ALA A 5 -7.17 -5.86 -27.89
C ALA A 5 -7.39 -7.16 -28.70
N LYS A 6 -7.11 -7.12 -30.01
CA LYS A 6 -7.13 -8.32 -30.84
C LYS A 6 -6.08 -9.35 -30.39
N LYS A 7 -4.85 -8.90 -30.07
CA LYS A 7 -3.79 -9.78 -29.57
C LYS A 7 -4.14 -10.42 -28.22
N LEU A 8 -4.75 -9.67 -27.29
CA LEU A 8 -5.23 -10.23 -26.01
C LEU A 8 -6.25 -11.35 -26.23
N TYR A 9 -7.17 -11.15 -27.17
CA TYR A 9 -8.16 -12.18 -27.49
C TYR A 9 -7.50 -13.41 -28.08
N GLU A 10 -6.61 -13.25 -29.06
CA GLU A 10 -5.86 -14.36 -29.67
C GLU A 10 -4.95 -15.07 -28.66
N ALA A 11 -4.47 -14.38 -27.63
CA ALA A 11 -3.63 -14.92 -26.56
C ALA A 11 -4.40 -15.65 -25.45
N GLY A 12 -5.73 -15.57 -25.43
CA GLY A 12 -6.58 -16.27 -24.47
C GLY A 12 -7.72 -16.94 -25.20
N GLU A 13 -8.94 -16.44 -24.99
CA GLU A 13 -10.20 -17.04 -25.44
C GLU A 13 -10.33 -17.33 -26.94
N GLY A 14 -9.51 -16.70 -27.78
CA GLY A 14 -9.44 -16.93 -29.22
C GLY A 14 -8.59 -18.15 -29.62
N SER A 15 -7.89 -18.78 -28.67
CA SER A 15 -6.98 -19.91 -28.89
C SER A 15 -7.23 -21.03 -27.88
N PRO A 16 -6.90 -22.29 -28.22
CA PRO A 16 -6.92 -23.38 -27.25
C PRO A 16 -5.73 -23.22 -26.28
N GLY A 17 -6.00 -22.67 -25.11
CA GLY A 17 -5.01 -22.40 -24.07
C GLY A 17 -4.51 -20.95 -24.07
N ILE A 18 -3.72 -20.60 -23.06
CA ILE A 18 -3.34 -19.22 -22.78
C ILE A 18 -1.86 -18.93 -23.04
N ASP A 19 -1.61 -17.83 -23.75
CA ASP A 19 -0.30 -17.22 -23.94
C ASP A 19 -0.05 -16.18 -22.84
N TYR A 20 0.50 -16.66 -21.72
CA TYR A 20 0.91 -15.84 -20.58
C TYR A 20 1.88 -14.72 -20.96
N GLU A 21 2.80 -14.97 -21.89
CA GLU A 21 3.84 -14.00 -22.25
C GLU A 21 3.21 -12.75 -22.88
N THR A 22 2.24 -12.94 -23.77
CA THR A 22 1.51 -11.83 -24.37
C THR A 22 0.71 -11.04 -23.34
N PHE A 23 0.04 -11.71 -22.39
CA PHE A 23 -0.67 -11.02 -21.29
C PHE A 23 0.29 -10.20 -20.43
N ILE A 24 1.37 -10.81 -19.94
CA ILE A 24 2.39 -10.14 -19.12
C ILE A 24 2.94 -8.93 -19.87
N LYS A 25 3.34 -9.11 -21.14
CA LYS A 25 3.93 -8.03 -21.94
C LYS A 25 2.99 -6.84 -22.09
N ILE A 26 1.72 -7.07 -22.39
CA ILE A 26 0.73 -6.01 -22.57
C ILE A 26 0.50 -5.28 -21.24
N PHE A 27 0.21 -6.02 -20.17
CA PHE A 27 -0.10 -5.44 -18.86
C PHE A 27 1.07 -4.71 -18.22
N THR A 28 2.32 -5.10 -18.50
CA THR A 28 3.51 -4.51 -17.85
C THR A 28 4.18 -3.39 -18.64
N HIS A 29 3.99 -3.31 -19.97
CA HIS A 29 4.70 -2.34 -20.81
C HIS A 29 3.82 -1.16 -21.26
N ASP A 30 2.50 -1.31 -21.28
CA ASP A 30 1.60 -0.25 -21.70
C ASP A 30 1.30 0.73 -20.56
N ALA A 31 1.15 2.01 -20.88
CA ALA A 31 0.71 3.02 -19.92
C ALA A 31 -0.75 2.76 -19.49
N PHE A 32 -1.13 3.13 -18.25
CA PHE A 32 -2.47 2.88 -17.73
C PHE A 32 -3.60 3.45 -18.60
N SER A 33 -3.43 4.64 -19.18
CA SER A 33 -4.41 5.22 -20.11
C SER A 33 -4.59 4.39 -21.38
N GLN A 34 -3.50 3.78 -21.86
CA GLN A 34 -3.52 2.88 -23.01
C GLN A 34 -4.18 1.54 -22.65
N LEU A 35 -3.87 0.99 -21.47
CA LEU A 35 -4.52 -0.24 -20.97
C LEU A 35 -6.03 -0.06 -20.84
N SER A 36 -6.49 1.07 -20.28
CA SER A 36 -7.92 1.35 -20.18
C SER A 36 -8.60 1.34 -21.56
N ALA A 37 -8.00 2.01 -22.55
CA ALA A 37 -8.50 2.01 -23.93
C ALA A 37 -8.42 0.62 -24.59
N ILE A 38 -7.44 -0.21 -24.24
CA ILE A 38 -7.35 -1.59 -24.72
C ILE A 38 -8.49 -2.43 -24.16
N PHE A 39 -8.80 -2.30 -22.86
CA PHE A 39 -9.87 -3.02 -22.20
C PHE A 39 -11.24 -2.62 -22.75
N ASP A 40 -11.47 -1.33 -23.02
CA ASP A 40 -12.70 -0.86 -23.68
C ASP A 40 -12.85 -1.47 -25.08
N MET A 41 -11.80 -1.40 -25.90
CA MET A 41 -11.82 -1.99 -27.25
C MET A 41 -11.94 -3.51 -27.25
N TYR A 42 -11.50 -4.18 -26.19
CA TYR A 42 -11.67 -5.61 -26.01
C TYR A 42 -13.14 -5.94 -25.73
N GLU A 43 -13.73 -5.28 -24.75
CA GLU A 43 -15.13 -5.47 -24.36
C GLU A 43 -16.09 -5.13 -25.51
N ASP A 44 -15.90 -3.99 -26.17
CA ASP A 44 -16.70 -3.56 -27.32
C ASP A 44 -16.70 -4.59 -28.46
N LYS A 45 -15.57 -5.27 -28.66
CA LYS A 45 -15.37 -6.17 -29.81
C LYS A 45 -15.75 -7.62 -29.50
N TYR A 46 -15.55 -8.08 -28.28
CA TYR A 46 -15.71 -9.47 -27.87
C TYR A 46 -16.88 -9.71 -26.92
N GLY A 47 -17.56 -8.64 -26.50
CA GLY A 47 -18.83 -8.71 -25.78
C GLY A 47 -18.70 -9.11 -24.30
N ARG A 48 -17.48 -9.12 -23.76
CA ARG A 48 -17.21 -9.41 -22.35
C ARG A 48 -15.99 -8.64 -21.84
N PRO A 49 -15.99 -8.24 -20.56
CA PRO A 49 -14.82 -7.60 -19.95
C PRO A 49 -13.61 -8.52 -19.95
N ILE A 50 -12.41 -7.94 -20.02
CA ILE A 50 -11.15 -8.67 -19.97
C ILE A 50 -10.99 -9.47 -18.65
N GLN A 51 -11.61 -9.02 -17.56
CA GLN A 51 -11.58 -9.71 -16.27
C GLN A 51 -12.18 -11.12 -16.37
N VAL A 52 -13.26 -11.28 -17.13
CA VAL A 52 -13.91 -12.59 -17.33
C VAL A 52 -13.01 -13.52 -18.14
N ALA A 53 -12.30 -12.98 -19.14
CA ALA A 53 -11.31 -13.75 -19.89
C ALA A 53 -10.16 -14.21 -18.99
N ILE A 54 -9.69 -13.34 -18.08
CA ILE A 54 -8.66 -13.70 -17.11
C ILE A 54 -9.14 -14.82 -16.18
N GLU A 55 -10.36 -14.75 -15.66
CA GLU A 55 -10.91 -15.79 -14.78
C GLU A 55 -11.07 -17.16 -15.44
N HIS A 56 -11.40 -17.20 -16.73
CA HIS A 56 -11.63 -18.45 -17.43
C HIS A 56 -10.35 -19.10 -17.97
N GLU A 57 -9.37 -18.29 -18.40
CA GLU A 57 -8.18 -18.81 -19.11
C GLU A 57 -7.00 -19.11 -18.17
N PHE A 58 -6.89 -18.40 -17.05
CA PHE A 58 -5.83 -18.65 -16.07
C PHE A 58 -6.26 -19.71 -15.05
N GLN A 59 -5.31 -20.56 -14.64
CA GLN A 59 -5.56 -21.60 -13.62
C GLN A 59 -4.98 -21.25 -12.25
N GLY A 60 -3.97 -20.37 -12.24
CA GLY A 60 -3.25 -20.00 -11.04
C GLY A 60 -3.93 -18.84 -10.30
N LYS A 61 -4.20 -19.04 -9.02
CA LYS A 61 -4.94 -18.06 -8.19
C LYS A 61 -4.20 -16.72 -8.09
N ILE A 62 -2.89 -16.77 -7.89
CA ILE A 62 -2.07 -15.55 -7.70
C ILE A 62 -2.01 -14.76 -9.01
N GLU A 63 -1.90 -15.45 -10.13
CA GLU A 63 -1.86 -14.87 -11.46
C GLU A 63 -3.19 -14.18 -11.79
N ILE A 64 -4.31 -14.84 -11.52
CA ILE A 64 -5.66 -14.25 -11.66
C ILE A 64 -5.76 -12.99 -10.82
N GLU A 65 -5.45 -13.07 -9.52
CA GLU A 65 -5.52 -11.93 -8.59
C GLU A 65 -4.65 -10.76 -9.09
N CYS A 66 -3.41 -11.03 -9.52
CA CYS A 66 -2.51 -9.99 -10.04
C CYS A 66 -3.07 -9.27 -11.28
N PHE A 67 -3.59 -10.01 -12.26
CA PHE A 67 -4.16 -9.38 -13.44
C PHE A 67 -5.45 -8.63 -13.12
N GLN A 68 -6.31 -9.19 -12.26
CA GLN A 68 -7.53 -8.53 -11.81
C GLN A 68 -7.24 -7.23 -11.08
N ASP A 69 -6.26 -7.23 -10.17
CA ASP A 69 -5.80 -6.05 -9.44
C ASP A 69 -5.30 -4.96 -10.39
N MET A 70 -4.54 -5.34 -11.42
CA MET A 70 -4.10 -4.38 -12.45
C MET A 70 -5.29 -3.81 -13.24
N VAL A 71 -6.25 -4.64 -13.64
CA VAL A 71 -7.44 -4.13 -14.35
C VAL A 71 -8.22 -3.19 -13.44
N GLU A 72 -8.46 -3.56 -12.19
CA GLU A 72 -9.18 -2.72 -11.23
C GLU A 72 -8.47 -1.39 -11.01
N TYR A 73 -7.15 -1.40 -10.80
CA TYR A 73 -6.37 -0.19 -10.63
C TYR A 73 -6.41 0.71 -11.87
N VAL A 74 -6.34 0.14 -13.08
CA VAL A 74 -6.45 0.89 -14.33
C VAL A 74 -7.82 1.56 -14.48
N ARG A 75 -8.90 0.89 -14.04
CA ARG A 75 -10.26 1.39 -14.14
C ARG A 75 -10.59 2.44 -13.09
N LEU A 76 -10.24 2.18 -11.83
CA LEU A 76 -10.53 3.05 -10.71
C LEU A 76 -9.43 2.93 -9.63
N PRO A 77 -8.34 3.71 -9.75
CA PRO A 77 -7.22 3.65 -8.80
C PRO A 77 -7.66 3.89 -7.35
N SER A 78 -8.54 4.88 -7.12
CA SER A 78 -9.01 5.25 -5.78
C SER A 78 -9.82 4.14 -5.11
N GLY A 79 -10.68 3.46 -5.87
CA GLY A 79 -11.45 2.29 -5.41
C GLY A 79 -10.56 1.09 -5.09
N TYR A 80 -9.59 0.78 -5.97
CA TYR A 80 -8.61 -0.28 -5.70
C TYR A 80 -7.83 -0.02 -4.42
N LEU A 81 -7.29 1.20 -4.25
CA LEU A 81 -6.52 1.56 -3.07
C LEU A 81 -7.37 1.53 -1.79
N ALA A 82 -8.65 1.88 -1.88
CA ALA A 82 -9.58 1.73 -0.75
C ALA A 82 -9.71 0.26 -0.31
N LYS A 83 -9.79 -0.68 -1.26
CA LYS A 83 -9.79 -2.13 -0.96
C LYS A 83 -8.47 -2.59 -0.36
N VAL A 84 -7.33 -2.14 -0.89
CA VAL A 84 -6.00 -2.44 -0.34
C VAL A 84 -5.90 -1.99 1.13
N ILE A 85 -6.38 -0.78 1.44
CA ILE A 85 -6.41 -0.27 2.81
C ILE A 85 -7.30 -1.15 3.70
N ARG A 86 -8.50 -1.52 3.23
CA ARG A 86 -9.40 -2.41 3.98
C ARG A 86 -8.75 -3.76 4.26
N GLN A 87 -8.18 -4.40 3.23
CA GLN A 87 -7.51 -5.69 3.36
C GLN A 87 -6.35 -5.62 4.35
N ALA A 88 -5.57 -4.53 4.35
CA ALA A 88 -4.48 -4.34 5.30
C ALA A 88 -4.98 -4.22 6.74
N LEU A 89 -6.08 -3.48 6.95
CA LEU A 89 -6.74 -3.34 8.25
C LEU A 89 -7.41 -4.64 8.72
N ASP A 90 -7.92 -5.46 7.82
CA ASP A 90 -8.65 -6.70 8.14
C ASP A 90 -7.73 -7.88 8.51
N LYS A 91 -6.44 -7.82 8.17
CA LYS A 91 -5.45 -8.82 8.59
C LYS A 91 -5.22 -8.81 10.11
N THR A 92 -4.91 -9.98 10.65
CA THR A 92 -4.50 -10.15 12.06
C THR A 92 -3.16 -10.90 12.10
N PRO A 93 -2.04 -10.27 12.50
CA PRO A 93 -1.91 -8.86 12.85
C PRO A 93 -2.14 -7.92 11.64
N ILE A 94 -2.45 -6.65 11.90
CA ILE A 94 -2.65 -5.63 10.86
C ILE A 94 -1.39 -5.50 10.01
N ASP A 95 -1.57 -5.40 8.69
CA ASP A 95 -0.47 -5.17 7.74
C ASP A 95 -0.12 -3.68 7.69
N TYR A 96 0.61 -3.23 8.71
CA TYR A 96 1.05 -1.84 8.83
C TYR A 96 1.97 -1.38 7.71
N VAL A 97 2.71 -2.30 7.08
CA VAL A 97 3.61 -1.95 5.98
C VAL A 97 2.77 -1.48 4.78
N THR A 98 1.77 -2.27 4.38
CA THR A 98 0.86 -1.89 3.30
C THR A 98 0.01 -0.68 3.66
N LEU A 99 -0.55 -0.64 4.87
CA LEU A 99 -1.39 0.46 5.35
C LEU A 99 -0.63 1.80 5.35
N SER A 100 0.54 1.85 6.01
CA SER A 100 1.32 3.09 6.14
C SER A 100 1.85 3.57 4.79
N ARG A 101 2.38 2.66 3.96
CA ARG A 101 2.90 3.00 2.63
C ARG A 101 1.81 3.57 1.74
N THR A 102 0.61 3.00 1.78
CA THR A 102 -0.53 3.45 0.97
C THR A 102 -1.03 4.81 1.45
N ILE A 103 -1.26 4.99 2.75
CA ILE A 103 -1.73 6.28 3.29
C ILE A 103 -0.71 7.40 3.05
N ILE A 104 0.57 7.17 3.40
CA ILE A 104 1.62 8.20 3.28
C ILE A 104 1.91 8.50 1.81
N GLY A 105 1.99 7.48 0.95
CA GLY A 105 2.29 7.66 -0.47
C GLY A 105 1.23 8.44 -1.25
N HIS A 106 -0.01 8.45 -0.75
CA HIS A 106 -1.15 9.07 -1.41
C HIS A 106 -1.65 10.34 -0.71
N GLU A 107 -1.11 10.68 0.48
CA GLU A 107 -1.58 11.80 1.33
C GLU A 107 -1.68 13.13 0.58
N GLU A 108 -0.66 13.48 -0.20
CA GLU A 108 -0.60 14.75 -0.94
C GLU A 108 -1.44 14.75 -2.23
N LYS A 109 -1.63 13.56 -2.83
CA LYS A 109 -2.09 13.44 -4.21
C LYS A 109 -3.60 13.16 -4.30
N ASP A 110 -4.04 12.08 -3.70
CA ASP A 110 -5.37 11.48 -3.97
C ASP A 110 -5.97 10.74 -2.75
N LEU A 111 -5.37 10.83 -1.56
CA LEU A 111 -5.91 10.17 -0.34
C LEU A 111 -7.34 10.60 0.00
N ARG A 112 -7.71 11.86 -0.29
CA ARG A 112 -9.09 12.33 -0.12
C ARG A 112 -10.06 11.57 -1.02
N GLU A 113 -9.69 11.33 -2.27
CA GLU A 113 -10.52 10.58 -3.22
C GLU A 113 -10.63 9.12 -2.81
N ILE A 114 -9.52 8.52 -2.37
CA ILE A 114 -9.49 7.16 -1.80
C ILE A 114 -10.47 7.07 -0.62
N GLY A 115 -10.48 8.05 0.28
CA GLY A 115 -11.41 8.08 1.42
C GLY A 115 -12.88 8.18 1.01
N LEU A 116 -13.19 8.89 -0.08
CA LEU A 116 -14.54 8.96 -0.64
C LEU A 116 -14.97 7.63 -1.24
N GLU A 117 -14.12 6.99 -2.04
CA GLU A 117 -14.41 5.65 -2.59
C GLU A 117 -14.51 4.61 -1.48
N TYR A 118 -13.65 4.68 -0.46
CA TYR A 118 -13.74 3.82 0.72
C TYR A 118 -15.12 3.90 1.38
N SER A 119 -15.61 5.12 1.61
CA SER A 119 -16.91 5.34 2.24
C SER A 119 -18.05 4.81 1.38
N LYS A 120 -17.95 4.92 0.04
CA LYS A 120 -18.94 4.34 -0.88
C LYS A 120 -18.95 2.82 -0.87
N ILE A 121 -17.78 2.19 -0.76
CA ILE A 121 -17.62 0.74 -0.84
C ILE A 121 -18.03 0.06 0.48
N TYR A 122 -17.71 0.66 1.62
CA TYR A 122 -17.83 0.02 2.94
C TYR A 122 -18.92 0.60 3.84
N ASP A 123 -19.58 1.69 3.45
CA ASP A 123 -20.58 2.40 4.25
C ASP A 123 -20.04 2.87 5.63
N GLU A 124 -18.72 3.06 5.70
CA GLU A 124 -17.95 3.52 6.87
C GLU A 124 -16.87 4.47 6.38
N THR A 125 -16.57 5.52 7.14
CA THR A 125 -15.47 6.41 6.74
C THR A 125 -14.12 5.79 7.08
N LEU A 126 -13.10 6.14 6.29
CA LEU A 126 -11.74 5.62 6.50
C LEU A 126 -11.19 6.00 7.88
N ASP A 127 -11.44 7.21 8.36
CA ASP A 127 -11.02 7.68 9.68
C ASP A 127 -11.71 6.91 10.81
N GLN A 128 -13.00 6.61 10.69
CA GLN A 128 -13.73 5.77 11.66
C GLN A 128 -13.13 4.37 11.74
N THR A 129 -12.81 3.77 10.59
CA THR A 129 -12.23 2.42 10.55
C THR A 129 -10.82 2.40 11.13
N ILE A 130 -9.98 3.39 10.83
CA ILE A 130 -8.64 3.49 11.42
C ILE A 130 -8.73 3.65 12.94
N ASN A 131 -9.62 4.54 13.42
CA ASN A 131 -9.78 4.79 14.85
C ASN A 131 -10.30 3.56 15.62
N SER A 132 -11.08 2.69 14.97
CA SER A 132 -11.59 1.48 15.61
C SER A 132 -10.63 0.30 15.55
N ARG A 133 -9.77 0.23 14.53
CA ARG A 133 -8.89 -0.93 14.27
C ARG A 133 -7.46 -0.73 14.75
N VAL A 134 -6.96 0.50 14.77
CA VAL A 134 -5.55 0.77 15.04
C VAL A 134 -5.38 1.27 16.47
N ASP A 135 -4.79 0.41 17.31
CA ASP A 135 -4.48 0.81 18.67
C ASP A 135 -3.17 1.61 18.75
N ILE A 136 -3.16 2.66 19.56
CA ILE A 136 -1.97 3.50 19.78
C ILE A 136 -0.77 2.70 20.31
N LEU A 137 -1.04 1.60 21.03
CA LEU A 137 -0.01 0.70 21.54
C LEU A 137 0.68 -0.07 20.41
N GLU A 138 -0.03 -0.40 19.33
CA GLU A 138 0.51 -1.07 18.16
C GLU A 138 1.37 -0.11 17.32
N ILE A 139 0.95 1.15 17.17
CA ILE A 139 1.79 2.20 16.57
C ILE A 139 3.08 2.38 17.37
N LYS A 140 2.99 2.42 18.71
CA LYS A 140 4.17 2.49 19.58
C LYS A 140 5.10 1.29 19.37
N ARG A 141 4.55 0.07 19.26
CA ARG A 141 5.32 -1.15 18.97
C ARG A 141 6.01 -1.07 17.60
N LEU A 142 5.31 -0.60 16.56
CA LEU A 142 5.88 -0.42 15.22
C LEU A 142 7.05 0.56 15.24
N LEU A 143 6.90 1.72 15.90
CA LEU A 143 7.98 2.71 16.01
C LEU A 143 9.18 2.15 16.78
N ILE A 144 8.94 1.41 17.86
CA ILE A 144 10.02 0.74 18.60
C ILE A 144 10.71 -0.29 17.71
N LEU A 145 9.96 -1.12 16.97
CA LEU A 145 10.50 -2.11 16.03
C LEU A 145 11.42 -1.46 15.01
N ILE A 146 10.98 -0.36 14.37
CA ILE A 146 11.77 0.37 13.37
C ILE A 146 13.07 0.91 13.98
N ILE A 147 13.03 1.46 15.21
CA ILE A 147 14.21 2.03 15.88
C ILE A 147 15.17 0.92 16.35
N THR A 148 14.64 -0.22 16.79
CA THR A 148 15.43 -1.32 17.39
C THR A 148 15.96 -2.32 16.36
N HIS A 149 15.23 -2.55 15.27
CA HIS A 149 15.53 -3.54 14.23
C HIS A 149 15.80 -2.87 12.86
N GLY A 150 16.04 -1.56 12.82
CA GLY A 150 16.39 -0.81 11.60
C GLY A 150 17.72 -1.21 10.95
N HIS A 151 18.41 -2.23 11.47
CA HIS A 151 19.44 -2.98 10.78
C HIS A 151 18.86 -4.35 10.36
N ASP A 152 18.61 -4.47 9.05
CA ASP A 152 18.28 -5.68 8.29
C ASP A 152 17.05 -6.49 8.75
N ILE A 153 15.89 -6.14 8.18
CA ILE A 153 14.79 -7.11 8.01
C ILE A 153 15.11 -7.91 6.73
N THR A 154 15.98 -8.90 6.87
CA THR A 154 16.05 -10.04 5.95
C THR A 154 16.16 -11.32 6.76
N ASP A 155 15.27 -12.26 6.43
CA ASP A 155 15.18 -13.65 6.85
C ASP A 155 14.52 -14.02 8.20
N ASP A 156 13.30 -14.53 8.04
CA ASP A 156 12.82 -15.83 8.54
C ASP A 156 13.31 -16.31 9.90
N ASN A 157 12.39 -16.30 10.88
CA ASN A 157 11.75 -17.52 11.40
C ASN A 157 11.05 -17.24 12.74
N ASN A 158 9.85 -17.79 12.90
CA ASN A 158 9.18 -18.14 14.16
C ASN A 158 9.68 -17.44 15.43
N GLY A 159 9.08 -16.31 15.76
CA GLY A 159 9.20 -15.72 17.09
C GLY A 159 7.85 -15.23 17.56
N GLN A 160 7.04 -16.11 18.16
CA GLN A 160 6.06 -15.65 19.13
C GLN A 160 6.84 -14.90 20.20
N VAL A 161 6.82 -13.57 20.15
CA VAL A 161 7.46 -12.76 21.17
C VAL A 161 6.50 -12.69 22.36
N HIS A 162 6.61 -13.69 23.23
CA HIS A 162 5.89 -13.75 24.48
C HIS A 162 6.53 -12.74 25.44
N PHE A 163 5.76 -11.74 25.90
CA PHE A 163 6.26 -10.79 26.90
C PHE A 163 5.28 -10.61 28.05
N ASP A 164 5.77 -10.99 29.23
CA ASP A 164 5.11 -10.86 30.52
C ASP A 164 4.83 -9.38 30.84
N HIS A 165 3.60 -9.12 31.24
CA HIS A 165 3.15 -7.83 31.75
C HIS A 165 3.39 -7.77 33.26
N SER A 166 4.56 -7.29 33.69
CA SER A 166 4.75 -6.87 35.09
C SER A 166 4.98 -5.37 35.15
N TYR A 167 4.01 -4.65 35.72
CA TYR A 167 4.16 -3.26 36.16
C TYR A 167 4.82 -3.26 37.55
N GLY A 168 5.95 -2.57 37.70
CA GLY A 168 6.65 -2.44 38.99
C GLY A 168 7.67 -1.29 38.99
N ASN A 169 7.57 -0.43 40.02
CA ASN A 169 8.15 0.90 40.18
C ASN A 169 9.64 0.98 40.60
N ASN A 170 10.24 2.15 40.30
CA ASN A 170 11.30 2.94 40.99
C ASN A 170 12.77 2.45 41.09
N SER A 171 13.74 3.24 40.58
CA SER A 171 14.51 4.27 41.34
C SER A 171 15.85 4.71 40.67
N THR A 172 16.05 6.03 40.60
CA THR A 172 17.24 6.91 40.71
C THR A 172 18.70 6.40 40.58
N SER A 173 19.50 7.01 39.68
CA SER A 173 20.84 7.66 39.91
C SER A 173 21.50 8.07 38.57
N ALA A 174 21.66 9.36 38.26
CA ALA A 174 22.86 10.20 38.40
C ALA A 174 24.10 9.79 37.55
N GLY A 175 24.50 10.66 36.59
CA GLY A 175 25.75 10.57 35.83
C GLY A 175 25.91 11.72 34.81
N SER A 176 27.11 12.29 34.75
CA SER A 176 27.44 13.69 34.41
C SER A 176 27.89 13.99 32.95
N ILE A 177 27.97 15.30 32.68
CA ILE A 177 28.23 16.09 31.45
C ILE A 177 29.63 15.90 30.82
N THR A 178 29.74 15.90 29.48
CA THR A 178 30.82 16.60 28.72
C THR A 178 30.37 17.04 27.31
N GLN A 179 30.56 18.34 27.00
CA GLN A 179 30.59 19.04 25.68
C GLN A 179 31.74 18.53 24.77
N ALA A 180 31.94 18.79 23.47
CA ALA A 180 31.27 19.46 22.35
C ALA A 180 32.11 19.17 21.08
N ALA A 181 31.52 19.17 19.88
CA ALA A 181 32.19 19.60 18.63
C ALA A 181 31.16 19.76 17.48
N GLN A 182 31.20 20.90 16.79
CA GLN A 182 30.37 21.30 15.64
C GLN A 182 30.97 20.80 14.29
N PRO A 183 30.21 20.87 13.16
CA PRO A 183 30.33 19.95 12.02
C PRO A 183 31.15 20.52 10.85
N PRO A 184 31.62 19.69 9.89
CA PRO A 184 32.03 20.17 8.59
C PRO A 184 30.85 20.17 7.61
N THR A 185 30.66 21.34 6.99
CA THR A 185 29.80 21.62 5.85
C THR A 185 30.22 20.85 4.60
N THR A 186 29.26 20.17 3.94
CA THR A 186 29.34 19.89 2.50
C THR A 186 27.97 20.09 1.86
N THR A 187 27.94 21.10 1.00
CA THR A 187 26.90 21.45 0.04
C THR A 187 26.70 20.31 -0.95
N ASN A 188 25.46 19.82 -1.14
CA ASN A 188 24.93 19.51 -2.47
C ASN A 188 23.44 19.11 -2.44
N GLY A 189 22.64 19.91 -3.16
CA GLY A 189 21.62 19.40 -4.07
C GLY A 189 20.34 18.84 -3.47
N MET A 190 19.30 19.67 -3.46
CA MET A 190 17.90 19.33 -3.74
C MET A 190 17.55 17.82 -3.79
N ARG A 191 17.37 17.22 -2.62
CA ARG A 191 16.29 16.26 -2.40
C ARG A 191 15.31 16.94 -1.47
N ARG A 192 14.16 17.35 -2.00
CA ARG A 192 13.06 17.85 -1.16
C ARG A 192 12.74 16.74 -0.17
N ASN A 193 12.94 17.01 1.11
CA ASN A 193 12.74 16.07 2.20
C ASN A 193 11.24 15.87 2.45
N LEU A 194 10.55 15.12 1.58
CA LEU A 194 9.14 14.74 1.80
C LEU A 194 8.96 14.00 3.14
N SER A 195 10.00 13.31 3.63
CA SER A 195 10.00 12.63 4.93
C SER A 195 9.94 13.59 6.13
N HIS A 196 10.57 14.77 6.02
CA HIS A 196 10.57 15.74 7.11
C HIS A 196 9.22 16.44 7.21
N GLU A 197 8.62 16.77 6.06
CA GLU A 197 7.28 17.35 5.99
C GLU A 197 6.20 16.38 6.47
N ALA A 198 6.27 15.11 6.09
CA ALA A 198 5.38 14.06 6.62
C ALA A 198 5.55 13.89 8.14
N PHE A 199 6.80 13.91 8.63
CA PHE A 199 7.06 13.84 10.07
C PHE A 199 6.54 15.07 10.83
N ASP A 200 6.72 16.27 10.28
CA ASP A 200 6.23 17.52 10.87
C ASP A 200 4.69 17.55 10.91
N LYS A 201 4.02 17.01 9.88
CA LYS A 201 2.56 16.81 9.89
C LYS A 201 2.13 15.84 10.98
N VAL A 202 2.79 14.69 11.11
CA VAL A 202 2.53 13.72 12.18
C VAL A 202 2.70 14.37 13.55
N VAL A 203 3.79 15.12 13.77
CA VAL A 203 4.06 15.85 15.01
C VAL A 203 2.99 16.92 15.28
N SER A 204 2.50 17.61 14.25
CA SER A 204 1.45 18.63 14.38
C SER A 204 0.10 18.03 14.82
N VAL A 205 -0.25 16.85 14.28
CA VAL A 205 -1.46 16.11 14.66
C VAL A 205 -1.37 15.68 16.13
N PHE A 206 -0.23 15.10 16.55
CA PHE A 206 -0.02 14.72 17.95
C PHE A 206 -0.04 15.91 18.92
N LYS A 207 0.46 17.08 18.52
CA LYS A 207 0.38 18.30 19.34
C LYS A 207 -1.06 18.77 19.52
N THR A 208 -1.87 18.72 18.46
CA THR A 208 -3.27 19.14 18.48
C THR A 208 -4.14 18.20 19.31
N MET A 209 -3.87 16.89 19.29
CA MET A 209 -4.54 15.89 20.12
C MET A 209 -4.19 16.00 21.61
N ARG A 210 -3.03 16.58 21.96
CA ARG A 210 -2.60 16.75 23.37
C ARG A 210 -3.22 17.99 24.04
N THR A 211 -3.83 18.88 23.26
CA THR A 211 -4.42 20.14 23.73
C THR A 211 -5.94 20.07 23.97
N HIS A 212 -6.56 18.90 23.79
CA HIS A 212 -7.93 18.58 24.19
C HIS A 212 -7.93 17.51 25.27
#